data_AF-A0A449B1D5-F1
#
_entry.id   AF-A0A449B1D5-F1
#
_cell.length_a   1.000
_cell.length_b   1.000
_cell.length_c   1.000
_cell.angle_alpha   90.00
_cell.angle_beta   90.00
_cell.angle_gamma   90.00
#
_symmetry.space_group_name_H-M   'P 1'
#
loop_
_entity.id
_entity.type
_entity.pdbx_description
1 polymer ?
#
loop_
_entity_poly.entity_id
_entity_poly.type
_entity_poly.pdbx_seq_one_letter_code
_entity_poly.pdbx_strand_id
1 'polypeptide(L)'
;MNWIDVSYNVNQKYIVTESAILDAINNVFSEIKNSKLISVPRLSFAEDHSNVDVYLDVKISKTPKDSLYSCVAEIVKSVEQSIKLLIDKNPANVQICLVDN
;
A
#
# COMPACT_ATOMS: atom_id res chain seq x y z
N MET A 1 7.04 -4.70 17.05
CA MET A 1 6.51 -5.44 15.90
C MET A 1 5.14 -4.84 15.63
N ASN A 2 4.87 -4.32 14.43
CA ASN A 2 3.56 -3.75 14.11
C ASN A 2 2.68 -4.78 13.39
N TRP A 3 1.37 -4.66 13.58
CA TRP A 3 0.39 -5.57 12.97
C TRP A 3 -1.01 -4.96 12.91
N ILE A 4 -1.88 -5.58 12.12
CA ILE A 4 -3.33 -5.35 12.10
C ILE A 4 -4.07 -6.57 12.64
N ASP A 5 -5.05 -6.32 13.51
CA ASP A 5 -6.08 -7.26 13.92
C ASP A 5 -7.19 -7.31 12.84
N VAL A 6 -7.37 -8.46 12.22
CA VAL A 6 -8.45 -8.65 11.25
C VAL A 6 -9.49 -9.59 11.82
N SER A 7 -10.71 -9.10 11.97
CA SER A 7 -11.85 -9.90 12.40
C SER A 7 -12.20 -10.93 11.33
N TYR A 8 -12.37 -12.18 11.75
CA TYR A 8 -12.80 -13.28 10.91
C TYR A 8 -13.96 -14.01 11.59
N ASN A 9 -15.13 -14.03 10.95
CA ASN A 9 -16.37 -14.51 11.55
C ASN A 9 -16.69 -13.83 12.91
N VAL A 10 -17.48 -14.48 13.77
CA VAL A 10 -18.06 -13.87 14.97
C VAL A 10 -17.06 -13.72 16.12
N ASN A 11 -16.12 -14.66 16.28
CA ASN A 11 -15.26 -14.76 17.47
C ASN A 11 -13.79 -15.11 17.14
N GLN A 12 -13.33 -14.87 15.91
CA GLN A 12 -11.94 -15.14 15.54
C GLN A 12 -11.29 -13.88 15.02
N LYS A 13 -10.00 -13.76 15.25
CA LYS A 13 -9.15 -12.75 14.66
C LYS A 13 -7.91 -13.43 14.12
N TYR A 14 -7.42 -12.94 13.00
CA TYR A 14 -6.06 -13.23 12.56
C TYR A 14 -5.25 -11.94 12.55
N ILE A 15 -3.93 -12.10 12.50
CA ILE A 15 -2.99 -11.00 12.57
C ILE A 15 -2.30 -10.90 11.21
N VAL A 16 -2.30 -9.70 10.65
CA VAL A 16 -1.49 -9.38 9.48
C VAL A 16 -0.28 -8.58 9.96
N THR A 17 0.91 -9.15 9.79
CA THR A 17 2.14 -8.49 10.19
C THR A 17 2.51 -7.38 9.24
N GLU A 18 3.26 -6.40 9.74
CA GLU A 18 3.88 -5.37 8.92
C GLU A 18 4.63 -5.92 7.69
N SER A 19 5.36 -7.03 7.86
CA SER A 19 6.07 -7.67 6.74
C SER A 19 5.14 -8.14 5.63
N ALA A 20 3.97 -8.69 5.96
CA ALA A 20 3.00 -9.15 4.96
C ALA A 20 2.42 -7.98 4.16
N ILE A 21 2.20 -6.83 4.81
CA ILE A 21 1.77 -5.60 4.14
C ILE A 21 2.87 -5.09 3.21
N LEU A 22 4.13 -5.08 3.66
CA LEU A 22 5.26 -4.70 2.83
C LEU A 22 5.42 -5.61 1.62
N ASP A 23 5.30 -6.93 1.79
CA ASP A 23 5.37 -7.90 0.70
C ASP A 23 4.22 -7.69 -0.32
N ALA A 24 3.01 -7.42 0.16
CA ALA A 24 1.87 -7.09 -0.69
C ALA A 24 2.09 -5.81 -1.51
N ILE A 25 2.72 -4.78 -0.94
CA ILE A 25 3.09 -3.55 -1.66
C ILE A 25 4.20 -3.86 -2.67
N ASN A 26 5.23 -4.61 -2.29
CA ASN A 26 6.32 -4.99 -3.18
C ASN A 26 5.81 -5.79 -4.39
N ASN A 27 4.85 -6.69 -4.19
CA ASN A 27 4.22 -7.44 -5.27
C ASN A 27 3.51 -6.52 -6.27
N VAL A 28 2.78 -5.51 -5.79
CA VAL A 28 2.14 -4.50 -6.67
C VAL A 28 3.18 -3.81 -7.55
N PHE A 29 4.30 -3.37 -6.98
CA PHE A 29 5.37 -2.71 -7.74
C PHE A 29 6.20 -3.65 -8.63
N SER A 30 6.09 -4.96 -8.43
CA SER A 30 6.65 -5.95 -9.35
C SER A 30 5.83 -6.09 -10.63
N GLU A 31 4.53 -5.78 -10.58
CA GLU A 31 3.59 -5.90 -11.70
C GLU A 31 3.37 -4.58 -12.45
N ILE A 32 3.36 -3.44 -11.74
CA ILE A 32 3.16 -2.12 -12.35
C ILE A 32 4.42 -1.70 -13.12
N LYS A 33 4.30 -1.69 -14.44
CA LYS A 33 5.34 -1.16 -15.34
C LYS A 33 5.49 0.35 -15.15
N ASN A 34 6.68 0.87 -15.42
CA ASN A 34 6.96 2.32 -15.45
C ASN A 34 6.89 3.05 -14.10
N SER A 35 6.80 2.32 -12.98
CA SER A 35 6.89 2.88 -11.63
C SER A 35 7.86 2.06 -10.78
N LYS A 36 8.45 2.68 -9.76
CA LYS A 36 9.30 2.00 -8.79
C LYS A 36 9.24 2.66 -7.43
N LEU A 37 9.37 1.86 -6.38
CA LEU A 37 9.64 2.35 -5.02
C LEU A 37 11.09 2.83 -4.93
N ILE A 38 11.29 3.98 -4.28
CA ILE A 38 12.62 4.55 -4.02
C ILE A 38 13.13 4.20 -2.62
N SER A 39 12.21 4.02 -1.69
CA SER A 39 12.48 3.70 -0.30
C SER A 39 11.57 2.54 0.13
N VAL A 40 11.90 1.95 1.28
CA VAL A 40 10.98 1.02 1.94
C VAL A 40 9.71 1.80 2.33
N PRO A 41 8.50 1.33 1.96
CA PRO A 41 7.26 1.97 2.36
C PRO A 41 7.22 2.24 3.86
N ARG A 42 6.77 3.43 4.24
CA ARG A 42 6.51 3.74 5.66
C ARG A 42 5.05 3.41 5.94
N LEU A 43 4.82 2.72 7.06
CA LEU A 43 3.50 2.32 7.51
C LEU A 43 3.23 2.95 8.87
N SER A 44 2.04 3.53 9.04
CA SER A 44 1.56 4.01 10.35
C SER A 44 0.31 3.22 10.72
N PHE A 45 0.33 2.57 11.86
CA PHE A 45 -0.77 1.72 12.31
C PHE A 45 -1.65 2.51 13.29
N ALA A 46 -2.96 2.30 13.20
CA ALA A 46 -3.88 2.87 14.17
C ALA A 46 -3.56 2.34 15.59
N GLU A 47 -3.79 3.15 16.61
CA GLU A 47 -3.51 2.77 18.01
C GLU A 47 -4.27 1.51 18.46
N ASP A 48 -5.44 1.27 17.85
CA ASP A 48 -6.28 0.09 18.09
C ASP A 48 -5.90 -1.12 17.23
N HIS A 49 -4.80 -1.03 16.47
CA HIS A 49 -4.35 -2.04 15.51
C HIS A 49 -5.40 -2.42 14.46
N SER A 50 -6.41 -1.58 14.23
CA SER A 50 -7.47 -1.93 13.28
C SER A 50 -7.05 -1.64 11.84
N ASN A 51 -6.23 -0.63 11.57
CA ASN A 51 -5.97 -0.13 10.22
C ASN A 51 -4.53 0.38 10.02
N VAL A 52 -4.20 0.75 8.78
CA VAL A 52 -2.88 1.27 8.39
C VAL A 52 -3.00 2.44 7.42
N ASP A 53 -2.15 3.45 7.62
CA ASP A 53 -1.79 4.47 6.64
C ASP A 53 -0.50 4.06 5.92
N VAL A 54 -0.51 4.17 4.59
CA VAL A 54 0.61 3.77 3.73
C VAL A 54 1.23 4.99 3.09
N TYR A 55 2.54 5.14 3.21
CA TYR A 55 3.30 6.24 2.61
C TYR A 55 4.37 5.67 1.66
N LEU A 56 4.27 6.06 0.39
CA LEU A 56 5.08 5.53 -0.69
C LEU A 56 5.91 6.65 -1.34
N ASP A 57 7.23 6.47 -1.39
CA ASP A 57 8.09 7.31 -2.22
C ASP A 57 8.27 6.63 -3.58
N VAL A 58 7.65 7.19 -4.60
CA VAL A 58 7.51 6.56 -5.92
C VAL A 58 8.21 7.41 -6.98
N LYS A 59 8.95 6.72 -7.86
CA LYS A 59 9.46 7.30 -9.09
C LYS A 59 8.73 6.70 -10.27
N ILE A 60 8.14 7.57 -11.09
CA ILE A 60 7.47 7.21 -12.33
C ILE A 60 8.42 7.54 -13.48
N SER A 61 8.70 6.57 -14.34
CA SER A 61 9.55 6.78 -15.53
C SER A 61 8.88 7.76 -16.50
N LYS A 62 9.67 8.51 -17.29
CA LYS A 62 9.22 9.60 -18.16
C LYS A 62 7.96 9.24 -18.96
N THR A 63 6.82 9.64 -18.43
CA THR A 63 5.50 9.54 -19.03
C THR A 63 4.99 10.95 -19.33
N PRO A 64 4.20 11.14 -20.41
CA PRO A 64 3.47 12.39 -20.64
C PRO A 64 2.73 12.84 -19.37
N LYS A 65 2.64 14.15 -19.09
CA LYS A 65 1.97 14.68 -17.88
C LYS A 65 0.56 14.12 -17.70
N ASP A 66 -0.19 13.96 -18.78
CA ASP A 66 -1.56 13.44 -18.73
C ASP A 66 -1.63 11.97 -18.27
N SER A 67 -0.55 11.20 -18.47
CA SER A 67 -0.44 9.82 -18.02
C SER A 67 0.16 9.66 -16.61
N LEU A 68 0.69 10.73 -16.01
CA LEU A 68 1.21 10.67 -14.64
C LEU A 68 0.07 10.47 -13.64
N TYR A 69 -1.04 11.21 -13.79
CA TYR A 69 -2.20 11.06 -12.92
C TYR A 69 -2.84 9.68 -13.04
N SER A 70 -2.90 9.11 -14.25
CA SER A 70 -3.41 7.75 -14.43
C SER A 70 -2.50 6.71 -13.79
N CYS A 71 -1.17 6.86 -13.89
CA CYS A 71 -0.23 5.98 -13.20
C CYS A 71 -0.37 6.07 -11.68
N VAL A 72 -0.49 7.28 -11.12
CA VAL A 72 -0.72 7.48 -9.67
C VAL A 72 -2.02 6.81 -9.24
N ALA A 73 -3.11 7.00 -9.99
CA ALA A 73 -4.40 6.37 -9.69
C ALA A 73 -4.34 4.84 -9.76
N GLU A 74 -3.62 4.29 -10.74
CA GLU A 74 -3.41 2.84 -10.88
C GLU A 74 -2.61 2.27 -9.70
N ILE A 75 -1.56 2.97 -9.25
CA ILE A 75 -0.76 2.56 -8.09
C ILE A 75 -1.62 2.57 -6.83
N VAL A 76 -2.33 3.67 -6.55
CA VAL A 76 -3.20 3.77 -5.37
C VAL A 76 -4.22 2.64 -5.36
N LYS A 77 -4.94 2.45 -6.47
CA LYS A 77 -5.96 1.41 -6.58
C LYS A 77 -5.38 0.00 -6.38
N SER A 78 -4.21 -0.26 -6.95
CA SER A 78 -3.56 -1.58 -6.84
C SER A 78 -3.07 -1.86 -5.41
N VAL A 79 -2.50 -0.85 -4.74
CA VAL A 79 -2.07 -0.95 -3.33
C VAL A 79 -3.28 -1.13 -2.41
N GLU A 80 -4.34 -0.32 -2.58
CA GLU A 80 -5.57 -0.46 -1.81
C GLU A 80 -6.17 -1.86 -1.96
N GLN A 81 -6.26 -2.36 -3.19
CA GLN A 81 -6.81 -3.69 -3.45
C GLN A 81 -5.95 -4.80 -2.86
N SER A 82 -4.61 -4.70 -2.98
CA SER A 82 -3.68 -5.67 -2.42
C SER A 82 -3.78 -5.74 -0.90
N ILE A 83 -3.83 -4.59 -0.22
CA ILE A 83 -3.99 -4.53 1.24
C ILE A 83 -5.39 -4.99 1.66
N LYS A 84 -6.43 -4.62 0.93
CA LYS A 84 -7.80 -5.07 1.20
C LYS A 84 -7.93 -6.59 1.19
N LEU A 85 -7.23 -7.27 0.29
CA LEU A 85 -7.22 -8.73 0.28
C LEU A 85 -6.58 -9.34 1.54
N LEU A 86 -5.67 -8.60 2.20
CA LEU A 86 -5.05 -9.03 3.45
C LEU A 86 -5.88 -8.70 4.69
N ILE A 87 -6.54 -7.54 4.74
CA ILE A 87 -7.18 -7.02 5.96
C ILE A 87 -8.70 -6.87 5.86
N ASP A 88 -9.30 -7.30 4.75
CA ASP A 88 -10.73 -7.22 4.43
C ASP A 88 -11.34 -5.80 4.43
N LYS A 89 -10.49 -4.78 4.32
CA LYS A 89 -10.90 -3.37 4.19
C LYS A 89 -9.82 -2.53 3.53
N ASN A 90 -10.20 -1.35 3.05
CA ASN A 90 -9.24 -0.40 2.50
C ASN A 90 -8.30 0.11 3.62
N PRO A 91 -7.01 0.36 3.30
CA PRO A 91 -6.15 1.12 4.19
C PRO A 91 -6.77 2.49 4.48
N ALA A 92 -6.47 3.08 5.64
CA ALA A 92 -6.98 4.39 6.02
C ALA A 92 -6.54 5.48 5.03
N ASN A 93 -5.32 5.33 4.49
CA ASN A 93 -4.73 6.25 3.54
C ASN A 93 -3.68 5.53 2.67
N VAL A 94 -3.56 5.96 1.41
CA VAL A 94 -2.40 5.66 0.55
C VAL A 94 -1.87 6.98 0.01
N GLN A 95 -0.77 7.44 0.60
CA GLN A 95 -0.11 8.67 0.20
C GLN A 95 1.08 8.37 -0.70
N ILE A 96 1.13 9.03 -1.85
CA ILE A 96 2.23 8.95 -2.80
C ILE A 96 3.03 10.25 -2.78
N CYS A 97 4.32 10.14 -2.48
CA CYS A 97 5.31 11.19 -2.72
C CYS A 97 6.03 10.89 -4.03
N LEU A 98 5.87 11.77 -5.03
CA LEU A 98 6.57 11.65 -6.29
C LEU A 98 7.99 12.20 -6.15
N VAL A 99 8.97 11.34 -6.40
CA VAL A 99 10.38 11.71 -6.36
C VAL A 99 10.86 11.97 -7.79
N ASP A 100 11.22 13.22 -8.07
CA ASP A 100 11.80 13.61 -9.35
C ASP A 100 13.18 12.97 -9.57
N ASN A 101 13.65 12.97 -10.83
CA ASN A 101 15.04 12.63 -11.15
C ASN A 101 16.00 13.71 -10.65
#